data_AF-A0A4S2MEL8-F1
#
_entry.id   AF-A0A4S2MEL8-F1
#
_cell.length_a   1.000
_cell.length_b   1.000
_cell.length_c   1.000
_cell.angle_alpha   90.00
_cell.angle_beta   90.00
_cell.angle_gamma   90.00
#
_symmetry.space_group_name_H-M   'P 1'
#
loop_
_entity.id
_entity.type
_entity.pdbx_description
1 polymer ?
#
loop_
_entity_poly.entity_id
_entity_poly.type
_entity_poly.pdbx_seq_one_letter_code
_entity_poly.pdbx_strand_id
1 'polypeptide(L)'
;MAGGKHAPSKGLDPRTAPTKVAKDAVSAGAILSDFLQSYKSTTPRRLQLLDSYLMYILVTGILQFVYCCLVGTFPFNAFLSGFISCVASFVLGVALRMHANPQNKNVFTPFSPETAYGDFIFAHVILHLVVFNFLG
;
A
#
# COMPACT_ATOMS: atom_id res chain seq x y z
N MET A 1 30.62 77.29 4.23
CA MET A 1 29.80 77.11 5.44
C MET A 1 28.77 76.02 5.17
N ALA A 2 28.65 75.07 6.11
CA ALA A 2 27.66 74.00 6.33
C ALA A 2 27.07 73.27 5.09
N GLY A 3 27.16 71.95 4.90
CA GLY A 3 27.29 70.84 5.86
C GLY A 3 25.92 70.35 6.32
N GLY A 4 25.62 69.05 6.11
CA GLY A 4 24.71 68.31 6.99
C GLY A 4 23.55 67.53 6.34
N LYS A 5 23.65 66.20 6.43
CA LYS A 5 22.62 65.18 6.17
C LYS A 5 21.49 65.24 7.21
N HIS A 6 20.24 64.95 6.84
CA HIS A 6 19.31 64.06 7.60
C HIS A 6 17.94 63.90 6.92
N ALA A 7 17.55 62.65 6.66
CA ALA A 7 16.15 62.19 6.76
C ALA A 7 15.81 62.05 8.28
N PRO A 8 14.56 61.85 8.79
CA PRO A 8 13.61 60.85 8.27
C PRO A 8 12.07 61.05 8.50
N SER A 9 11.30 60.20 7.79
CA SER A 9 10.19 59.36 8.32
C SER A 9 8.70 59.75 8.19
N LYS A 10 7.94 58.69 7.84
CA LYS A 10 6.50 58.37 8.06
C LYS A 10 5.51 58.97 7.04
N GLY A 11 4.85 58.23 6.15
CA GLY A 11 4.47 56.81 6.15
C GLY A 11 3.05 56.66 6.72
N LEU A 12 2.03 56.62 5.83
CA LEU A 12 0.69 56.15 6.16
C LEU A 12 -0.05 55.70 4.87
N ASP A 13 0.26 54.49 4.41
CA ASP A 13 -0.58 53.79 3.43
C ASP A 13 -1.81 53.22 4.17
N PRO A 14 -3.05 53.49 3.74
CA PRO A 14 -4.23 52.87 4.31
C PRO A 14 -4.31 51.40 3.87
N ARG A 15 -3.70 50.54 4.70
CA ARG A 15 -4.08 49.15 5.00
C ARG A 15 -5.08 48.52 4.03
N THR A 16 -4.57 47.90 2.96
CA THR A 16 -5.25 46.76 2.34
C THR A 16 -5.28 45.64 3.38
N ALA A 17 -6.49 45.28 3.81
CA ALA A 17 -6.73 44.25 4.82
C ALA A 17 -6.05 42.93 4.44
N PRO A 18 -5.52 42.16 5.42
CA PRO A 18 -5.06 40.81 5.14
C PRO A 18 -6.25 39.96 4.73
N THR A 19 -6.28 39.57 3.46
CA THR A 19 -7.12 38.47 2.96
C THR A 19 -6.94 37.31 3.93
N LYS A 20 -8.04 36.88 4.56
CA LYS A 20 -8.07 35.69 5.40
C LYS A 20 -7.38 34.56 4.63
N VAL A 21 -6.22 34.13 5.11
CA VAL A 21 -5.63 32.85 4.75
C VAL A 21 -6.64 31.82 5.22
N ALA A 22 -7.50 31.39 4.29
CA ALA A 22 -8.41 30.29 4.52
C ALA A 22 -7.54 29.11 4.97
N LYS A 23 -7.92 28.50 6.08
CA LYS A 23 -7.26 27.32 6.60
C LYS A 23 -7.21 26.28 5.48
N ASP A 24 -6.03 26.07 4.91
CA ASP A 24 -5.68 24.83 4.24
C ASP A 24 -5.61 23.74 5.33
N ALA A 25 -6.79 23.40 5.87
CA ALA A 25 -6.97 22.12 6.52
C ALA A 25 -6.88 21.13 5.37
N VAL A 26 -5.66 20.68 5.09
CA VAL A 26 -5.38 19.57 4.19
C VAL A 26 -6.35 18.46 4.59
N SER A 27 -7.41 18.31 3.80
CA SER A 27 -8.49 17.40 4.09
C SER A 27 -7.93 15.99 3.97
N ALA A 28 -8.21 15.11 4.94
CA ALA A 28 -7.83 13.70 4.85
C ALA A 28 -8.29 13.07 3.52
N GLY A 29 -9.42 13.54 2.96
CA GLY A 29 -9.89 13.14 1.64
C GLY A 29 -9.02 13.65 0.49
N ALA A 30 -8.50 14.88 0.57
CA ALA A 30 -7.59 15.45 -0.42
C ALA A 30 -6.23 14.74 -0.40
N ILE A 31 -5.72 14.42 0.80
CA ILE A 31 -4.51 13.60 0.97
C ILE A 31 -4.71 12.23 0.32
N LEU A 32 -5.83 11.57 0.61
CA LEU A 32 -6.11 10.23 0.10
C LEU A 32 -6.28 10.24 -1.43
N SER A 33 -6.92 11.26 -2.01
CA SER A 33 -7.03 11.40 -3.46
C SER A 33 -5.67 11.64 -4.12
N ASP A 34 -4.82 12.46 -3.51
CA ASP A 34 -3.47 12.75 -4.03
C ASP A 34 -2.57 11.50 -3.95
N PHE A 35 -2.67 10.72 -2.87
CA PHE A 35 -1.96 9.44 -2.74
C PHE A 35 -2.46 8.41 -3.75
N LEU A 36 -3.78 8.28 -3.94
CA LEU A 36 -4.37 7.37 -4.93
C LEU A 36 -3.96 7.75 -6.36
N GLN A 37 -3.94 9.04 -6.67
CA GLN A 37 -3.53 9.54 -7.98
C GLN A 37 -2.04 9.34 -8.22
N SER A 38 -1.19 9.68 -7.25
CA SER A 38 0.25 9.42 -7.31
C SER A 38 0.56 7.93 -7.45
N TYR A 39 -0.14 7.07 -6.71
CA TYR A 39 0.03 5.61 -6.78
C TYR A 39 -0.35 5.07 -8.17
N LYS A 40 -1.51 5.50 -8.72
CA LYS A 40 -1.93 5.09 -10.06
C LYS A 40 -0.96 5.52 -11.16
N SER A 41 -0.33 6.70 -11.02
CA SER A 41 0.58 7.25 -12.01
C SER A 41 2.00 6.71 -11.92
N THR A 42 2.48 6.38 -10.71
CA THR A 42 3.88 6.02 -10.48
C THR A 42 4.12 4.51 -10.54
N THR A 43 3.12 3.71 -10.15
CA THR A 43 3.28 2.26 -10.03
C THR A 43 2.95 1.53 -11.34
N PRO A 44 3.82 0.63 -11.84
CA PRO A 44 3.56 -0.12 -13.06
C PRO A 44 2.35 -1.07 -12.91
N ARG A 45 1.61 -1.30 -14.01
CA ARG A 45 0.35 -2.09 -13.97
C ARG A 45 0.48 -3.50 -13.39
N ARG A 46 1.61 -4.17 -13.58
CA ARG A 46 1.87 -5.50 -12.99
C ARG A 46 1.89 -5.47 -11.47
N LEU A 47 2.50 -4.43 -10.87
CA LEU A 47 2.50 -4.24 -9.41
C LEU A 47 1.11 -3.88 -8.89
N GLN A 48 0.35 -3.06 -9.62
CA GLN A 48 -1.02 -2.73 -9.21
C GLN A 48 -1.94 -3.96 -9.20
N LEU A 49 -1.76 -4.88 -10.15
CA LEU A 49 -2.49 -6.16 -10.18
C LEU A 49 -2.14 -7.01 -8.96
N LEU A 50 -0.85 -7.08 -8.60
CA LEU A 50 -0.37 -7.81 -7.44
C LEU A 50 -0.87 -7.21 -6.12
N ASP A 51 -0.86 -5.89 -6.00
CA ASP A 51 -1.40 -5.17 -4.84
C ASP A 51 -2.92 -5.39 -4.72
N SER A 52 -3.65 -5.45 -5.83
CA SER A 52 -5.08 -5.79 -5.85
C SER A 52 -5.34 -7.24 -5.42
N TYR A 53 -4.50 -8.17 -5.87
CA TYR A 53 -4.54 -9.58 -5.45
C TYR A 53 -4.25 -9.74 -3.95
N LEU A 54 -3.26 -9.02 -3.41
CA LEU A 54 -2.94 -8.99 -1.98
C LEU A 54 -4.13 -8.47 -1.15
N MET A 55 -4.79 -7.42 -1.62
CA MET A 55 -5.99 -6.88 -0.99
C MET A 55 -7.14 -7.89 -0.98
N TYR A 56 -7.38 -8.57 -2.10
CA TYR A 56 -8.40 -9.62 -2.21
C TYR A 56 -8.18 -10.76 -1.20
N ILE A 57 -6.95 -11.27 -1.09
CA ILE A 57 -6.65 -12.36 -0.15
C ILE A 57 -6.79 -11.90 1.30
N LEU A 58 -6.31 -10.69 1.61
CA LEU A 58 -6.43 -10.13 2.95
C LEU A 58 -7.90 -10.04 3.38
N VAL A 59 -8.76 -9.50 2.50
CA VAL A 59 -10.20 -9.41 2.76
C VAL A 59 -10.80 -10.80 2.93
N THR A 60 -10.41 -11.77 2.09
CA THR A 60 -10.89 -13.16 2.20
C THR A 60 -10.51 -13.79 3.54
N GLY A 61 -9.26 -13.62 3.99
CA GLY A 61 -8.81 -14.12 5.30
C GLY A 61 -9.53 -13.47 6.48
N ILE A 62 -9.82 -12.16 6.40
CA ILE A 62 -10.61 -11.45 7.40
C ILE A 62 -12.04 -12.00 7.44
N LEU A 63 -12.69 -12.16 6.28
CA LEU A 63 -14.04 -12.71 6.19
C LEU A 63 -14.10 -14.13 6.76
N GLN A 64 -13.11 -14.96 6.47
CA GLN A 64 -13.03 -16.32 6.98
C GLN A 64 -12.85 -16.36 8.50
N PHE A 65 -12.02 -15.47 9.05
CA PHE A 65 -11.84 -15.28 10.49
C PHE A 65 -13.14 -14.81 11.16
N VAL A 66 -13.80 -13.79 10.61
CA VAL A 66 -15.07 -13.28 11.13
C VAL A 66 -16.16 -14.36 11.10
N TYR A 67 -16.26 -15.10 10.00
CA TYR A 67 -17.21 -16.22 9.88
C TYR A 67 -16.99 -17.27 10.99
N CYS A 68 -15.73 -17.65 11.24
CA CYS A 68 -15.36 -18.57 12.31
C CYS A 68 -15.74 -18.04 13.70
N CYS A 69 -15.54 -16.75 13.96
CA CYS A 69 -15.94 -16.12 15.21
C CYS A 69 -17.47 -16.12 15.42
N LEU A 70 -18.26 -15.98 14.34
CA LEU A 70 -19.72 -15.87 14.42
C LEU A 70 -20.43 -17.23 14.44
N VAL A 71 -19.99 -18.16 13.59
CA VAL A 71 -20.67 -19.46 13.37
C VAL A 71 -20.01 -20.59 14.19
N GLY A 72 -18.77 -20.38 14.63
CA GLY A 72 -17.99 -21.36 15.38
C GLY A 72 -16.97 -22.10 14.50
N THR A 73 -16.23 -23.00 15.13
CA THR A 73 -15.01 -23.61 14.59
C THR A 73 -15.22 -24.99 13.98
N PHE A 74 -16.44 -25.47 13.79
CA PHE A 74 -16.69 -26.81 13.24
C PHE A 74 -16.98 -26.75 11.73
N PRO A 75 -16.23 -27.45 10.85
CA PRO A 75 -15.02 -28.26 11.12
C PRO A 75 -13.71 -27.43 11.21
N PHE A 76 -12.90 -27.68 12.23
CA PHE A 76 -11.74 -26.83 12.57
C PHE A 76 -10.61 -26.93 11.54
N ASN A 77 -10.39 -28.13 11.00
CA ASN A 77 -9.38 -28.37 9.97
C ASN A 77 -9.69 -27.57 8.68
N ALA A 78 -10.96 -27.48 8.30
CA ALA A 78 -11.36 -26.72 7.11
C ALA A 78 -11.20 -25.21 7.31
N PHE A 79 -11.54 -24.69 8.50
CA PHE A 79 -11.26 -23.29 8.83
C PHE A 79 -9.76 -23.01 8.83
N LEU A 80 -8.98 -23.84 9.54
CA LEU A 80 -7.55 -23.64 9.68
C LEU A 80 -6.83 -23.74 8.34
N SER A 81 -7.14 -24.73 7.51
CA SER A 81 -6.57 -24.89 6.17
C SER A 81 -6.89 -23.69 5.26
N GLY A 82 -8.14 -23.23 5.25
CA GLY A 82 -8.54 -22.06 4.48
C GLY A 82 -7.87 -20.76 4.97
N PHE A 83 -7.81 -20.55 6.28
CA PHE A 83 -7.17 -19.39 6.87
C PHE A 83 -5.66 -19.36 6.62
N ILE A 84 -4.97 -20.49 6.85
CA ILE A 84 -3.54 -20.62 6.56
C ILE A 84 -3.24 -20.46 5.07
N SER A 85 -4.12 -20.96 4.18
CA SER A 85 -4.01 -20.72 2.74
C SER A 85 -4.00 -19.23 2.40
N CYS A 86 -4.90 -18.45 3.02
CA CYS A 86 -4.95 -16.99 2.83
C CYS A 86 -3.66 -16.32 3.34
N VAL A 87 -3.20 -16.66 4.55
CA VAL A 87 -1.98 -16.07 5.13
C VAL A 87 -0.75 -16.41 4.29
N ALA A 88 -0.57 -17.68 3.92
CA ALA A 88 0.56 -18.11 3.10
C ALA A 88 0.53 -17.48 1.70
N SER A 89 -0.64 -17.42 1.06
CA SER A 89 -0.80 -16.78 -0.25
C SER A 89 -0.50 -15.29 -0.22
N PHE A 90 -0.82 -14.61 0.89
CA PHE A 90 -0.47 -13.21 1.12
C PHE A 90 1.05 -13.04 1.26
N VAL A 91 1.72 -13.86 2.08
CA VAL A 91 3.18 -13.81 2.27
C VAL A 91 3.91 -14.06 0.95
N LEU A 92 3.50 -15.08 0.18
CA LEU A 92 4.05 -15.36 -1.15
C LEU A 92 3.83 -14.19 -2.12
N GLY A 93 2.65 -13.56 -2.09
CA GLY A 93 2.36 -12.38 -2.90
C GLY A 93 3.23 -11.17 -2.56
N VAL A 94 3.49 -10.93 -1.27
CA VAL A 94 4.38 -9.86 -0.81
C VAL A 94 5.82 -10.14 -1.23
N ALA A 95 6.28 -11.40 -1.13
CA ALA A 95 7.60 -11.80 -1.60
C ALA A 95 7.74 -11.52 -3.11
N LEU A 96 6.78 -11.97 -3.91
CA LEU A 96 6.75 -11.69 -5.35
C LEU A 96 6.76 -10.18 -5.64
N ARG A 97 6.04 -9.38 -4.83
CA ARG A 97 5.98 -7.92 -4.98
C ARG A 97 7.34 -7.28 -4.73
N MET A 98 8.08 -7.78 -3.75
CA MET A 98 9.41 -7.30 -3.43
C MET A 98 10.42 -7.61 -4.54
N HIS A 99 10.32 -8.79 -5.17
CA HIS A 99 11.15 -9.19 -6.32
C HIS A 99 10.75 -8.50 -7.62
N ALA A 100 9.45 -8.25 -7.83
CA ALA A 100 8.93 -7.60 -9.03
C ALA A 100 9.10 -6.07 -9.03
N ASN A 101 9.44 -5.46 -7.88
CA ASN A 101 9.63 -4.01 -7.80
C ASN A 101 10.93 -3.60 -8.53
N PRO A 102 10.85 -2.80 -9.61
CA PRO A 102 12.03 -2.40 -10.39
C PRO A 102 13.06 -1.58 -9.59
N GLN A 103 12.66 -0.94 -8.49
CA GLN A 103 13.58 -0.23 -7.60
C GLN A 103 14.52 -1.17 -6.84
N ASN A 104 14.15 -2.44 -6.66
CA ASN A 104 14.92 -3.43 -5.92
C ASN A 104 15.85 -4.28 -6.81
N LYS A 105 15.95 -3.98 -8.11
CA LYS A 105 16.73 -4.78 -9.08
C LYS A 105 18.19 -4.99 -8.66
N ASN A 106 18.82 -4.00 -8.02
CA ASN A 106 20.23 -4.08 -7.58
C ASN A 106 20.45 -5.00 -6.36
N VAL A 107 19.38 -5.36 -5.64
CA VAL A 107 19.46 -6.24 -4.46
C VAL A 107 19.31 -7.71 -4.85
N PHE A 108 18.65 -7.98 -5.98
CA PHE A 108 18.29 -9.34 -6.40
C PHE A 108 19.05 -9.85 -7.63
N THR A 109 20.04 -9.14 -8.18
CA THR A 109 20.92 -9.70 -9.22
C THR A 109 21.66 -10.93 -8.68
N PRO A 110 21.55 -12.13 -9.30
CA PRO A 110 21.19 -12.39 -10.71
C PRO A 110 19.76 -12.92 -10.98
N PHE A 111 18.81 -12.87 -10.05
CA PHE A 111 17.47 -13.40 -10.24
C PHE A 111 16.69 -12.62 -11.30
N SER A 112 16.22 -13.33 -12.34
CA SER A 112 15.34 -12.75 -13.34
C SER A 112 13.90 -12.67 -12.80
N PRO A 113 13.09 -11.70 -13.27
CA PRO A 113 11.68 -11.66 -12.92
C PRO A 113 10.96 -12.96 -13.24
N GLU A 114 11.31 -13.64 -14.34
CA GLU A 114 10.65 -14.90 -14.73
C GLU A 114 10.83 -16.00 -13.68
N THR A 115 12.03 -16.14 -13.10
CA THR A 115 12.29 -17.13 -12.04
C THR A 115 11.45 -16.84 -10.80
N ALA A 116 11.33 -15.57 -10.39
CA ALA A 116 10.51 -15.21 -9.23
C ALA A 116 9.03 -15.55 -9.43
N TYR A 117 8.48 -15.38 -10.65
CA TYR A 117 7.13 -15.84 -10.97
C TYR A 117 7.03 -17.37 -10.99
N GLY A 118 8.06 -18.06 -11.48
CA GLY A 118 8.12 -19.53 -11.46
C GLY A 118 8.09 -20.10 -10.04
N ASP A 119 8.94 -19.58 -9.16
CA ASP A 119 9.00 -19.98 -7.75
C ASP A 119 7.67 -19.68 -7.02
N PHE A 120 7.04 -18.54 -7.33
CA PHE A 120 5.73 -18.18 -6.80
C PHE A 120 4.65 -19.19 -7.20
N ILE A 121 4.57 -19.55 -8.49
CA ILE A 121 3.57 -20.50 -8.98
C ILE A 121 3.82 -21.89 -8.38
N PHE A 122 5.07 -22.33 -8.33
CA PHE A 122 5.45 -23.61 -7.75
C PHE A 122 5.08 -23.70 -6.26
N ALA A 123 5.42 -22.66 -5.49
CA ALA A 123 5.04 -22.56 -4.09
C ALA A 123 3.51 -22.55 -3.91
N HIS A 124 2.77 -21.87 -4.78
CA HIS A 124 1.31 -21.84 -4.75
C HIS A 124 0.68 -23.21 -5.01
N VAL A 125 1.23 -23.99 -5.95
CA VAL A 125 0.76 -25.34 -6.25
C VAL A 125 0.95 -26.25 -5.03
N ILE A 126 2.14 -26.21 -4.42
CA ILE A 126 2.42 -27.00 -3.20
C ILE A 126 1.50 -26.56 -2.06
N LEU A 127 1.36 -25.25 -1.85
CA LEU A 127 0.49 -24.70 -0.81
C LEU A 127 -0.94 -25.21 -0.96
N HIS A 128 -1.52 -25.12 -2.17
CA HIS A 128 -2.88 -25.57 -2.41
C HIS A 128 -3.01 -27.09 -2.22
N LEU A 129 -2.02 -27.87 -2.64
CA LEU A 129 -2.02 -29.32 -2.43
C LEU A 129 -2.05 -29.69 -0.93
N VAL A 130 -1.26 -28.99 -0.11
CA VAL A 130 -1.27 -29.18 1.36
C VAL A 130 -2.62 -28.75 1.95
N VAL A 131 -3.17 -27.62 1.51
CA VAL A 131 -4.48 -27.12 1.97
C VAL A 131 -5.61 -28.10 1.64
N PHE A 132 -5.64 -28.64 0.42
CA PHE A 132 -6.62 -29.66 0.03
C PHE A 132 -6.48 -30.95 0.82
N ASN A 133 -5.26 -31.36 1.16
CA ASN A 133 -5.03 -32.52 2.02
C ASN A 133 -5.51 -32.26 3.47
N PHE A 134 -5.37 -31.03 3.95
CA PHE A 134 -5.72 -30.62 5.32
C PHE A 134 -7.20 -30.21 5.49
N LEU A 135 -7.97 -30.08 4.40
CA LEU A 135 -9.41 -29.79 4.44
C LEU A 135 -10.23 -30.96 5.00
N GLY A 136 -9.65 -32.16 5.07
CA GLY A 136 -10.23 -33.40 5.60
C GLY A 136 -10.70 -33.31 7.05
#